data_AF-A0A7S2TLE8-F1
#
_entry.id   AF-A0A7S2TLE8-F1
#
_cell.length_a   1.000
_cell.length_b   1.000
_cell.length_c   1.000
_cell.angle_alpha   90.00
_cell.angle_beta   90.00
_cell.angle_gamma   90.00
#
_symmetry.space_group_name_H-M   'P 1'
#
loop_
_entity.id
_entity.type
_entity.pdbx_description
1 polymer ?
#
loop_
_entity_poly.entity_id
_entity_poly.type
_entity_poly.pdbx_seq_one_letter_code
_entity_poly.pdbx_strand_id
1 'polypeptide(L)'
;LVSSYLNNGRRRDAMRVLDDMERKNMTVSKSVYDAVVEACEDGVQAQEIIQRMYDAQISVDRQTYMNLLNVQIAAEECGDAWKTFLSLNDRRLVGALADTTAALALNTTTVERLMTIFDRHTEFTLLLEAYDILVDKYKSSPR
;
A
#
# COMPACT_ATOMS: atom_id res chain seq x y z
N LEU A 1 4.80 13.69 19.19
CA LEU A 1 3.46 14.08 19.72
C LEU A 1 2.76 15.06 18.77
N VAL A 2 3.21 16.30 18.58
CA VAL A 2 2.54 17.28 17.70
C VAL A 2 2.43 16.81 16.24
N SER A 3 3.47 16.22 15.67
CA SER A 3 3.45 15.64 14.30
C SER A 3 2.46 14.48 14.14
N SER A 4 2.30 13.65 15.18
CA SER A 4 1.32 12.56 15.20
C SER A 4 -0.11 13.09 15.33
N TYR A 5 -0.34 14.10 16.18
CA TYR A 5 -1.65 14.75 16.29
C TYR A 5 -2.04 15.51 15.01
N LEU A 6 -1.10 16.21 14.38
CA LEU A 6 -1.34 16.90 13.11
C LEU A 6 -1.64 15.91 11.98
N ASN A 7 -0.93 14.77 11.92
CA ASN A 7 -1.24 13.72 10.96
C ASN A 7 -2.62 13.08 11.26
N ASN A 8 -2.94 12.79 12.52
CA ASN A 8 -4.24 12.22 12.90
C ASN A 8 -5.41 13.20 12.64
N GLY A 9 -5.20 14.50 12.85
CA GLY A 9 -6.17 15.55 12.50
C GLY A 9 -6.41 15.60 11.00
N ARG A 10 -5.34 15.67 10.21
CA ARG A 10 -5.41 15.66 8.74
C ARG A 10 -6.08 14.38 8.18
N ARG A 11 -5.86 13.22 8.82
CA ARG A 11 -6.54 11.97 8.44
C ARG A 11 -8.04 12.01 8.68
N ARG A 12 -8.46 12.36 9.90
CA ARG A 12 -9.88 12.47 10.26
C ARG A 12 -10.61 13.51 9.40
N ASP A 13 -9.93 14.59 9.05
CA ASP A 13 -10.49 15.62 8.20
C ASP A 13 -10.64 15.13 6.75
N ALA A 14 -9.71 14.35 6.22
CA ALA A 14 -9.80 13.77 4.87
C ALA A 14 -11.04 12.87 4.70
N MET A 15 -11.30 11.97 5.66
CA MET A 15 -12.45 11.06 5.60
C MET A 15 -13.79 11.82 5.66
N ARG A 16 -13.90 12.82 6.55
CA ARG A 16 -15.10 13.66 6.65
C ARG A 16 -15.36 14.45 5.38
N VAL A 17 -14.31 15.00 4.77
CA VAL A 17 -14.45 15.75 3.51
C VAL A 17 -14.97 14.85 2.41
N LEU A 18 -14.49 13.62 2.30
CA LEU A 18 -15.00 12.65 1.34
C LEU A 18 -16.48 12.35 1.57
N ASP A 19 -16.86 12.03 2.81
CA ASP A 19 -18.26 11.73 3.17
C ASP A 19 -19.19 12.92 2.88
N ASP A 20 -18.77 14.14 3.19
CA ASP A 20 -19.55 15.35 2.92
C ASP A 20 -19.70 15.63 1.43
N MET A 21 -18.67 15.37 0.63
CA MET A 21 -18.74 15.51 -0.83
C MET A 21 -19.70 14.49 -1.43
N GLU A 22 -19.62 13.22 -1.03
CA GLU A 22 -20.52 12.17 -1.51
C GLU A 22 -21.98 12.42 -1.09
N ARG A 23 -22.23 12.80 0.17
CA ARG A 23 -23.58 13.14 0.66
C ARG A 23 -24.21 14.31 -0.12
N LYS A 24 -23.38 15.24 -0.58
CA LYS A 24 -23.81 16.40 -1.38
C LYS A 24 -23.89 16.08 -2.88
N ASN A 25 -23.69 14.83 -3.29
CA ASN A 25 -23.61 14.39 -4.69
C ASN A 25 -22.58 15.21 -5.50
N MET A 26 -21.50 15.65 -4.86
CA MET A 26 -20.42 16.34 -5.54
C MET A 26 -19.56 15.33 -6.29
N THR A 27 -19.01 15.74 -7.44
CA THR A 27 -18.03 14.94 -8.15
C THR A 27 -16.74 14.87 -7.36
N VAL A 28 -16.46 13.71 -6.76
CA VAL A 28 -15.20 13.44 -6.06
C VAL A 28 -14.14 13.03 -7.08
N SER A 29 -12.96 13.63 -7.02
CA SER A 29 -11.84 13.29 -7.91
C SER A 29 -11.05 12.09 -7.38
N LYS A 30 -10.35 11.37 -8.27
CA LYS A 30 -9.40 10.31 -7.91
C LYS A 30 -8.39 10.74 -6.85
N SER A 31 -7.86 11.97 -6.97
CA SER A 31 -6.87 12.51 -6.03
C SER A 31 -7.40 12.64 -4.59
N VAL A 32 -8.69 12.92 -4.41
CA VAL A 32 -9.32 12.97 -3.09
C VAL A 32 -9.38 11.56 -2.50
N TYR A 33 -9.84 10.58 -3.27
CA TYR A 33 -9.84 9.19 -2.84
C TYR A 33 -8.44 8.67 -2.49
N ASP A 34 -7.44 8.91 -3.34
CA ASP A 34 -6.05 8.47 -3.08
C ASP A 34 -5.50 9.06 -1.77
N ALA A 35 -5.77 10.35 -1.50
CA ALA A 35 -5.37 11.00 -0.26
C ALA A 35 -6.09 10.44 0.97
N VAL A 36 -7.36 10.03 0.79
CA VAL A 36 -8.16 9.41 1.85
C VAL A 36 -7.69 7.98 2.14
N VAL A 37 -7.31 7.21 1.12
CA VAL A 37 -6.66 5.89 1.28
C VAL A 37 -5.36 6.03 2.07
N GLU A 38 -4.48 6.98 1.73
CA GLU A 38 -3.24 7.24 2.48
C GLU A 38 -3.49 7.67 3.94
N ALA A 39 -4.67 8.24 4.17
CA ALA A 39 -5.13 8.69 5.47
C ALA A 39 -5.89 7.62 6.29
N CYS A 40 -5.98 6.38 5.82
CA CYS A 40 -6.59 5.30 6.59
C CYS A 40 -5.68 4.85 7.74
N GLU A 41 -6.29 4.32 8.81
CA GLU A 41 -5.56 3.82 9.98
C GLU A 41 -5.08 2.37 9.78
N ASP A 42 -5.80 1.60 8.98
CA ASP A 42 -5.57 0.17 8.71
C ASP A 42 -5.96 -0.20 7.27
N GLY A 43 -5.57 -1.41 6.85
CA GLY A 43 -5.83 -1.89 5.50
C GLY A 43 -7.32 -2.12 5.22
N VAL A 44 -8.12 -2.37 6.26
CA VAL A 44 -9.57 -2.58 6.14
C VAL A 44 -10.25 -1.28 5.71
N GLN A 45 -10.02 -0.17 6.43
CA GLN A 45 -10.51 1.15 6.04
C GLN A 45 -10.03 1.52 4.63
N ALA A 46 -8.74 1.31 4.34
CA ALA A 46 -8.19 1.62 3.02
C ALA A 46 -8.90 0.85 1.90
N GLN A 47 -9.23 -0.43 2.12
CA GLN A 47 -9.98 -1.25 1.18
C GLN A 47 -11.44 -0.78 1.02
N GLU A 48 -12.10 -0.33 2.09
CA GLU A 48 -13.45 0.25 2.00
C GLU A 48 -13.46 1.50 1.11
N ILE A 49 -12.45 2.36 1.22
CA ILE A 49 -12.32 3.54 0.35
C ILE A 49 -12.04 3.14 -1.10
N ILE A 50 -11.23 2.12 -1.34
CA ILE A 50 -11.00 1.58 -2.69
C ILE A 50 -12.30 0.99 -3.26
N GLN A 51 -13.13 0.34 -2.45
CA GLN A 51 -14.44 -0.14 -2.88
C GLN A 51 -15.36 1.01 -3.29
N ARG A 52 -15.37 2.11 -2.53
CA ARG A 52 -16.10 3.34 -2.92
C ARG A 52 -15.61 3.91 -4.26
N MET A 53 -14.31 3.85 -4.55
CA MET A 53 -13.79 4.22 -5.87
C MET A 53 -14.37 3.34 -6.98
N TYR A 54 -14.47 2.03 -6.78
CA TYR A 54 -15.10 1.13 -7.74
C TYR A 54 -16.58 1.46 -7.96
N ASP A 55 -17.33 1.68 -6.88
CA ASP A 55 -18.75 2.00 -6.94
C ASP A 55 -19.01 3.34 -7.64
N ALA A 56 -18.10 4.32 -7.45
CA ALA A 56 -18.09 5.60 -8.14
C ALA A 56 -17.52 5.54 -9.57
N GLN A 57 -17.17 4.35 -10.09
CA GLN A 57 -16.54 4.13 -11.39
C GLN A 57 -15.23 4.91 -11.61
N ILE A 58 -14.48 5.15 -10.53
CA ILE A 58 -13.18 5.82 -10.56
C ILE A 58 -12.08 4.77 -10.71
N SER A 59 -11.14 5.03 -11.61
CA SER A 59 -10.04 4.12 -11.88
C SER A 59 -9.10 3.99 -10.68
N VAL A 60 -8.97 2.76 -10.17
CA VAL A 60 -7.96 2.35 -9.19
C VAL A 60 -6.70 1.97 -9.96
N ASP A 61 -5.56 2.58 -9.61
CA ASP A 61 -4.28 2.38 -10.29
C ASP A 61 -3.17 1.96 -9.32
N ARG A 62 -1.94 1.87 -9.85
CA ARG A 62 -0.76 1.53 -9.06
C ARG A 62 -0.60 2.42 -7.84
N GLN A 63 -0.88 3.73 -7.96
CA GLN A 63 -0.69 4.65 -6.85
C GLN A 63 -1.66 4.35 -5.70
N THR A 64 -2.92 4.05 -6.03
CA THR A 64 -3.94 3.70 -5.02
C THR A 64 -3.53 2.44 -4.24
N TYR A 65 -3.07 1.40 -4.94
CA TYR A 65 -2.59 0.17 -4.30
C TYR A 65 -1.28 0.37 -3.53
N MET A 66 -0.40 1.29 -3.95
CA MET A 66 0.78 1.67 -3.17
C MET A 66 0.40 2.38 -1.87
N ASN A 67 -0.64 3.20 -1.88
CA ASN A 67 -1.16 3.83 -0.67
C ASN A 67 -1.71 2.78 0.30
N LEU A 68 -2.49 1.80 -0.20
CA LEU A 68 -2.97 0.66 0.60
C LEU A 68 -1.80 -0.12 1.22
N LEU A 69 -0.78 -0.46 0.41
CA LEU A 69 0.41 -1.17 0.89
C LEU A 69 1.10 -0.42 2.04
N ASN A 70 1.26 0.90 1.91
CA ASN A 70 1.89 1.73 2.95
C ASN A 70 1.06 1.76 4.24
N VAL A 71 -0.27 1.76 4.15
CA VAL A 71 -1.16 1.69 5.31
C VAL A 71 -1.02 0.33 6.00
N GLN A 72 -1.10 -0.78 5.25
CA GLN A 72 -0.95 -2.13 5.78
C GLN A 72 0.41 -2.33 6.48
N ILE A 73 1.49 -1.79 5.90
CA ILE A 73 2.83 -1.77 6.51
C ILE A 73 2.84 -0.97 7.81
N ALA A 74 2.20 0.20 7.84
CA ALA A 74 2.15 1.05 9.03
C ALA A 74 1.30 0.44 10.16
N ALA A 75 0.29 -0.36 9.81
CA ALA A 75 -0.57 -1.09 10.72
C ALA A 75 -0.03 -2.49 11.11
N GLU A 76 1.17 -2.86 10.63
CA GLU A 76 1.80 -4.17 10.85
C GLU A 76 0.98 -5.36 10.31
N GLU A 77 0.13 -5.14 9.30
CA GLU A 77 -0.69 -6.14 8.61
C GLU A 77 0.12 -6.90 7.55
N CYS A 78 1.17 -7.58 8.00
CA CYS A 78 2.22 -8.16 7.16
C CYS A 78 1.70 -9.05 6.03
N GLY A 79 0.75 -9.93 6.35
CA GLY A 79 0.20 -10.88 5.39
C GLY A 79 -0.58 -10.22 4.26
N ASP A 80 -1.34 -9.17 4.58
CA ASP A 80 -2.14 -8.45 3.58
C ASP A 80 -1.29 -7.43 2.81
N ALA A 81 -0.31 -6.80 3.47
CA ALA A 81 0.74 -6.03 2.80
C ALA A 81 1.48 -6.88 1.76
N TRP A 82 1.82 -8.12 2.11
CA TRP A 82 2.48 -9.04 1.19
C TRP A 82 1.61 -9.41 -0.01
N LYS A 83 0.34 -9.76 0.21
CA LYS A 83 -0.61 -10.05 -0.88
C LYS A 83 -0.80 -8.84 -1.79
N THR A 84 -0.95 -7.65 -1.23
CA THR A 84 -1.04 -6.39 -2.00
C THR A 84 0.22 -6.18 -2.82
N PHE A 85 1.40 -6.35 -2.22
CA PHE A 85 2.69 -6.26 -2.90
C PHE A 85 2.80 -7.26 -4.05
N LEU A 86 2.44 -8.53 -3.84
CA LEU A 86 2.41 -9.53 -4.89
C LEU A 86 1.43 -9.12 -5.98
N SER A 87 0.22 -8.67 -5.67
CA SER A 87 -0.78 -8.27 -6.68
C SER A 87 -0.33 -7.07 -7.55
N LEU A 88 0.35 -6.09 -6.94
CA LEU A 88 0.93 -4.93 -7.61
C LEU A 88 2.03 -5.35 -8.58
N ASN A 89 2.83 -6.31 -8.14
CA ASN A 89 3.95 -6.78 -8.89
C ASN A 89 3.55 -7.88 -9.87
N ASP A 90 2.51 -8.68 -9.65
CA ASP A 90 2.01 -9.78 -10.50
C ASP A 90 1.47 -9.31 -11.85
N ARG A 91 1.01 -8.05 -11.95
CA ARG A 91 0.77 -7.43 -13.27
C ARG A 91 2.05 -7.29 -14.11
N ARG A 92 3.21 -7.61 -13.56
CA ARG A 92 4.51 -7.68 -14.24
C ARG A 92 5.46 -8.77 -13.75
N LEU A 93 5.29 -9.48 -12.63
CA LEU A 93 6.25 -10.43 -12.05
C LEU A 93 6.20 -11.77 -12.75
N VAL A 94 5.03 -12.19 -13.25
CA VAL A 94 4.96 -13.41 -14.07
C VAL A 94 5.77 -13.24 -15.37
N GLY A 95 5.92 -12.01 -15.88
CA GLY A 95 6.71 -11.71 -17.08
C GLY A 95 8.10 -11.07 -16.85
N ALA A 96 8.30 -10.37 -15.73
CA ALA A 96 9.46 -9.50 -15.47
C ALA A 96 10.20 -9.87 -14.17
N LEU A 97 10.02 -11.08 -13.64
CA LEU A 97 11.15 -11.75 -12.99
C LEU A 97 12.31 -11.98 -13.98
N ALA A 98 12.03 -11.93 -15.29
CA ALA A 98 13.01 -12.01 -16.38
C ALA A 98 13.70 -10.68 -16.75
N ASP A 99 13.19 -9.49 -16.38
CA ASP A 99 13.76 -8.19 -16.80
C ASP A 99 13.94 -7.21 -15.63
N THR A 100 15.19 -6.84 -15.40
CA THR A 100 15.84 -6.50 -14.13
C THR A 100 15.71 -5.04 -13.65
N THR A 101 14.74 -4.26 -14.12
CA THR A 101 14.67 -2.80 -13.84
C THR A 101 13.38 -2.32 -13.16
N ALA A 102 12.33 -3.14 -13.06
CA ALA A 102 11.08 -2.73 -12.42
C ALA A 102 11.09 -2.79 -10.88
N ALA A 103 12.08 -3.47 -10.28
CA ALA A 103 12.32 -3.45 -8.83
C ALA A 103 12.73 -2.07 -8.30
N LEU A 104 13.15 -1.15 -9.18
CA LEU A 104 13.47 0.24 -8.85
C LEU A 104 12.22 1.15 -8.75
N ALA A 105 11.02 0.64 -9.03
CA ALA A 105 9.77 1.40 -8.99
C ALA A 105 9.02 1.31 -7.65
N LEU A 106 9.42 0.39 -6.77
CA LEU A 106 9.14 0.50 -5.34
C LEU A 106 10.29 1.31 -4.75
N ASN A 107 10.00 2.34 -3.95
CA ASN A 107 11.08 3.02 -3.25
C ASN A 107 11.80 1.94 -2.40
N THR A 108 13.13 1.97 -2.39
CA THR A 108 13.96 1.04 -1.61
C THR A 108 13.49 0.95 -0.16
N THR A 109 12.96 2.06 0.37
CA THR A 109 12.40 2.17 1.71
C THR A 109 11.17 1.27 1.96
N THR A 110 10.29 1.02 0.98
CA THR A 110 9.10 0.17 1.15
C THR A 110 9.51 -1.29 1.24
N VAL A 111 10.48 -1.71 0.42
CA VAL A 111 11.05 -3.06 0.47
C VAL A 111 11.82 -3.27 1.77
N GLU A 112 12.65 -2.31 2.18
CA GLU A 112 13.37 -2.35 3.47
C GLU A 112 12.42 -2.42 4.67
N ARG A 113 11.31 -1.67 4.63
CA ARG A 113 10.30 -1.70 5.70
C ARG A 113 9.57 -3.03 5.75
N LEU A 114 9.18 -3.58 4.59
CA LEU A 114 8.60 -4.93 4.52
C LEU A 114 9.58 -5.96 5.10
N MET A 115 10.84 -5.96 4.66
CA MET A 115 11.88 -6.87 5.18
C MET A 115 12.07 -6.73 6.69
N THR A 116 12.16 -5.50 7.21
CA THR A 116 12.32 -5.25 8.66
C THR A 116 11.14 -5.77 9.47
N ILE A 117 9.93 -5.66 8.93
CA ILE A 117 8.73 -6.18 9.57
C ILE A 117 8.71 -7.71 9.52
N PHE A 118 9.08 -8.33 8.40
CA PHE A 118 9.18 -9.78 8.29
C PHE A 118 10.26 -10.39 9.20
N ASP A 119 11.41 -9.73 9.33
CA ASP A 119 12.47 -10.14 10.26
C ASP A 119 11.98 -10.19 11.71
N ARG A 120 11.03 -9.31 12.06
CA ARG A 120 10.44 -9.23 13.41
C ARG A 120 9.33 -10.25 13.64
N HIS A 121 8.70 -10.76 12.58
CA HIS A 121 7.55 -11.65 12.64
C HIS A 121 7.82 -12.97 11.90
N THR A 122 8.68 -13.81 12.49
CA THR A 122 9.20 -15.09 11.97
C THR A 122 8.18 -16.25 11.96
N GLU A 123 6.87 -15.99 11.99
CA GLU A 123 5.84 -17.04 12.19
C GLU A 123 5.08 -17.47 10.93
N PHE A 124 5.33 -16.88 9.76
CA PHE A 124 4.62 -17.23 8.53
C PHE A 124 5.45 -18.10 7.59
N THR A 125 5.23 -19.41 7.64
CA THR A 125 5.89 -20.42 6.78
C THR A 125 5.64 -20.25 5.29
N LEU A 126 4.50 -19.68 4.87
CA LEU A 126 4.22 -19.37 3.46
C LEU A 126 4.95 -18.11 2.94
N LEU A 127 5.64 -17.40 3.84
CA LEU A 127 6.33 -16.14 3.56
C LEU A 127 7.84 -16.30 3.39
N LEU A 128 8.41 -17.40 3.92
CA LEU A 128 9.83 -17.71 3.86
C LEU A 128 10.37 -17.90 2.44
N GLU A 129 9.69 -18.66 1.57
CA GLU A 129 10.19 -18.95 0.22
C GLU A 129 10.29 -17.67 -0.62
N ALA A 130 9.29 -16.79 -0.50
CA ALA A 130 9.25 -15.56 -1.28
C ALA A 130 10.09 -14.44 -0.66
N TYR A 131 10.27 -14.45 0.67
CA TYR A 131 11.23 -13.61 1.40
C TYR A 131 12.68 -13.96 1.04
N ASP A 132 13.04 -15.25 1.01
CA ASP A 132 14.37 -15.72 0.64
C ASP A 132 14.74 -15.30 -0.79
N ILE A 133 13.79 -15.43 -1.73
CA ILE A 133 13.96 -14.95 -3.12
C ILE A 133 14.21 -13.44 -3.17
N LEU A 134 13.52 -12.66 -2.33
CA LEU A 134 13.63 -11.21 -2.31
C LEU A 134 14.95 -10.75 -1.67
N VAL A 135 15.37 -11.41 -0.59
CA VAL A 135 16.65 -11.16 0.10
C VAL A 135 17.84 -11.52 -0.79
N ASP A 136 17.82 -12.68 -1.45
CA ASP A 136 18.90 -13.09 -2.36
C ASP A 136 19.02 -12.13 -3.55
N LYS A 137 17.89 -11.64 -4.08
CA LYS A 137 17.88 -10.67 -5.18
C LYS A 137 18.32 -9.26 -4.74
N TYR A 138 17.98 -8.83 -3.52
CA TYR A 138 18.44 -7.56 -2.96
C TYR A 138 19.96 -7.57 -2.71
N LYS A 139 20.48 -8.66 -2.13
CA LYS A 139 21.92 -8.84 -1.88
C LYS A 139 22.77 -8.91 -3.15
N SER A 140 22.19 -9.36 -4.26
CA SER A 140 22.88 -9.51 -5.55
C SER A 140 22.80 -8.28 -6.46
N SER A 141 22.02 -7.25 -6.10
CA SER A 141 21.95 -6.00 -6.88
C SER A 141 23.15 -5.09 -6.54
N PRO A 142 23.89 -4.57 -7.54
CA PRO A 142 24.94 -3.58 -7.29
C PRO A 142 24.32 -2.27 -6.78
N ARG A 143 24.95 -1.69 -5.75
CA ARG A 143 24.57 -0.40 -5.15
C ARG A 143 24.73 0.77 -6.11
#